data_AF-A4NX98-F1
#
_entry.id   AF-A4NX98-F1
#
_cell.length_a   1.000
_cell.length_b   1.000
_cell.length_c   1.000
_cell.angle_alpha   90.00
_cell.angle_beta   90.00
_cell.angle_gamma   90.00
#
_symmetry.space_group_name_H-M   'P 1'
#
loop_
_entity.id
_entity.type
_entity.pdbx_description
1 polymer ?
#
loop_
_entity_poly.entity_id
_entity_poly.type
_entity_poly.pdbx_seq_one_letter_code
_entity_poly.pdbx_strand_id
1 'polypeptide(L)'
;MAKQSMKARDVKRVKLAEKFYAKRVELKKIISDVNASDEDRWDAVLKLQTLPRDSSPSRQRNRCRQTGRPHGVLRKFGLSRIKVREAAMRGEIPGLKKSELVIYHFILESEKKYNEYARSNRRYADPYS
;
A
#
# COMPACT_ATOMS: atom_id res chain seq x y z
N MET A 1 -6.72 -21.39 -0.88
CA MET A 1 -7.14 -20.35 -1.85
C MET A 1 -8.49 -19.76 -1.41
N ALA A 2 -8.84 -18.54 -1.77
CA ALA A 2 -10.16 -18.00 -1.41
C ALA A 2 -11.28 -18.59 -2.29
N LYS A 3 -12.47 -18.81 -1.71
CA LYS A 3 -13.68 -19.23 -2.45
C LYS A 3 -14.02 -18.19 -3.52
N GLN A 4 -14.47 -18.64 -4.70
CA GLN A 4 -14.84 -17.73 -5.80
C GLN A 4 -15.94 -16.75 -5.41
N SER A 5 -16.93 -17.22 -4.63
CA SER A 5 -17.98 -16.39 -4.05
C SER A 5 -17.44 -15.22 -3.21
N MET A 6 -16.32 -15.42 -2.50
CA MET A 6 -15.70 -14.38 -1.68
C MET A 6 -14.99 -13.33 -2.55
N LYS A 7 -14.37 -13.74 -3.66
CA LYS A 7 -13.77 -12.81 -4.63
C LYS A 7 -14.86 -11.97 -5.30
N ALA A 8 -15.94 -12.61 -5.75
CA ALA A 8 -17.09 -11.93 -6.36
C ALA A 8 -17.75 -10.91 -5.41
N ARG A 9 -17.82 -11.23 -4.10
CA ARG A 9 -18.35 -10.31 -3.09
C ARG A 9 -17.54 -9.01 -2.98
N ASP A 10 -16.21 -9.09 -3.08
CA ASP A 10 -15.37 -7.89 -3.03
C ASP A 10 -15.47 -7.08 -4.33
N VAL A 11 -15.59 -7.74 -5.49
CA VAL A 11 -15.89 -7.06 -6.76
C VAL A 11 -17.21 -6.28 -6.68
N LYS A 12 -18.26 -6.88 -6.12
CA LYS A 12 -19.55 -6.19 -5.90
C LYS A 12 -19.39 -4.96 -5.00
N ARG A 13 -18.62 -5.06 -3.91
CA ARG A 13 -18.39 -3.95 -2.98
C ARG A 13 -17.63 -2.79 -3.61
N VAL A 14 -16.60 -3.08 -4.41
CA VAL A 14 -15.84 -2.05 -5.13
C VAL A 14 -16.76 -1.29 -6.07
N LYS A 15 -17.54 -1.99 -6.91
CA LYS A 15 -18.51 -1.38 -7.83
C LYS A 15 -19.55 -0.51 -7.11
N LEU A 16 -20.09 -0.99 -5.98
CA LEU A 16 -21.06 -0.23 -5.21
C LEU A 16 -20.43 0.99 -4.52
N ALA A 17 -19.21 0.86 -4.02
CA ALA A 17 -18.51 1.96 -3.38
C ALA A 17 -18.22 3.08 -4.39
N GLU A 18 -17.77 2.74 -5.60
CA GLU A 18 -17.56 3.71 -6.69
C GLU A 18 -18.87 4.41 -7.06
N LYS A 19 -19.96 3.64 -7.26
CA LYS A 19 -21.26 4.19 -7.64
C LYS A 19 -21.84 5.20 -6.64
N PHE A 20 -21.68 4.95 -5.34
CA PHE A 20 -22.28 5.78 -4.28
C PHE A 20 -21.29 6.70 -3.58
N TYR A 21 -20.04 6.77 -4.05
CA TYR A 21 -18.99 7.54 -3.40
C TYR A 21 -19.36 9.01 -3.23
N ALA A 22 -19.73 9.69 -4.33
CA ALA A 22 -20.08 11.11 -4.34
C ALA A 22 -21.25 11.42 -3.39
N LYS A 23 -22.36 10.69 -3.52
CA LYS A 23 -23.54 10.84 -2.65
C LYS A 23 -23.21 10.67 -1.17
N ARG A 24 -22.38 9.70 -0.81
CA ARG A 24 -21.98 9.47 0.59
C ARG A 24 -21.08 10.58 1.12
N VAL A 25 -20.21 11.14 0.28
CA VAL A 25 -19.32 12.24 0.65
C VAL A 25 -20.15 13.51 0.90
N GLU A 26 -21.10 13.82 0.02
CA GLU A 26 -22.03 14.95 0.19
C GLU A 26 -22.84 14.84 1.48
N LEU A 27 -23.52 13.70 1.71
CA LEU A 27 -24.30 13.49 2.92
C LEU A 27 -23.45 13.57 4.19
N LYS A 28 -22.23 13.00 4.16
CA LYS A 28 -21.32 13.08 5.31
C LYS A 28 -20.83 14.50 5.58
N LYS A 29 -20.63 15.31 4.55
CA LYS A 29 -20.25 16.72 4.71
C LYS A 29 -21.34 17.49 5.47
N ILE A 30 -22.61 17.30 5.08
CA ILE A 30 -23.76 17.91 5.77
C ILE A 30 -23.82 17.46 7.23
N ILE A 31 -23.62 16.16 7.50
CA ILE A 31 -23.64 15.63 8.87
C ILE A 31 -22.50 16.18 9.74
N SER A 32 -21.33 16.43 9.14
CA SER A 32 -20.16 16.96 9.87
C SER A 32 -20.15 18.48 10.00
N ASP A 33 -21.04 19.19 9.31
CA ASP A 33 -21.09 20.64 9.35
C ASP A 33 -21.70 21.12 10.68
N VAL A 34 -20.98 22.02 11.36
CA VAL A 34 -21.37 22.57 12.66
C VAL A 34 -22.52 23.58 12.52
N ASN A 35 -22.61 24.26 11.36
CA ASN A 35 -23.60 25.31 11.12
C ASN A 35 -24.90 24.78 10.51
N ALA A 36 -24.96 23.49 10.14
CA ALA A 36 -26.16 22.90 9.58
C ALA A 36 -27.29 22.84 10.62
N SER A 37 -28.54 23.03 10.18
CA SER A 37 -29.72 22.82 11.02
C SER A 37 -29.77 21.37 11.54
N ASP A 38 -30.32 21.17 12.73
CA ASP A 38 -30.50 19.83 13.29
C ASP A 38 -31.45 18.97 12.41
N GLU A 39 -32.44 19.59 11.77
CA GLU A 39 -33.34 18.93 10.81
C GLU A 39 -32.60 18.42 9.57
N ASP A 40 -31.78 19.28 8.96
CA ASP A 40 -30.97 18.91 7.78
C ASP A 40 -29.96 17.81 8.10
N ARG A 41 -29.36 17.86 9.30
CA ARG A 41 -28.47 16.80 9.80
C ARG A 41 -29.24 15.49 9.98
N TRP A 42 -30.43 15.53 10.57
CA TRP A 42 -31.27 14.35 10.77
C TRP A 42 -31.69 13.71 9.44
N ASP A 43 -32.15 14.51 8.49
CA ASP A 43 -32.51 14.07 7.15
C ASP A 43 -31.32 13.47 6.39
N ALA A 44 -30.13 14.06 6.51
CA ALA A 44 -28.92 13.53 5.91
C ALA A 44 -28.54 12.16 6.51
N VAL A 45 -28.74 11.96 7.82
CA VAL A 45 -28.54 10.66 8.48
C VAL A 45 -29.54 9.63 7.97
N LEU A 46 -30.83 9.96 7.89
CA LEU A 46 -31.85 9.06 7.35
C LEU A 46 -31.55 8.67 5.90
N LYS A 47 -31.21 9.64 5.05
CA LYS A 47 -30.78 9.40 3.67
C LYS A 47 -29.54 8.51 3.60
N LEU A 48 -28.55 8.71 4.47
CA LEU A 48 -27.33 7.89 4.51
C LEU A 48 -27.62 6.43 4.91
N GLN A 49 -28.61 6.21 5.79
CA GLN A 49 -29.02 4.88 6.24
C GLN A 49 -29.75 4.07 5.16
N THR A 50 -30.50 4.74 4.28
CA THR A 50 -31.18 4.06 3.15
C THR A 50 -30.22 3.50 2.10
N LEU A 51 -28.98 4.01 2.03
CA LEU A 51 -27.99 3.54 1.07
C LEU A 51 -27.51 2.11 1.38
N PRO A 52 -27.16 1.30 0.36
CA PRO A 52 -26.69 -0.07 0.56
C PRO A 52 -25.46 -0.12 1.48
N ARG A 53 -25.49 -0.97 2.52
CA ARG A 53 -24.39 -1.10 3.51
C ARG A 53 -23.02 -1.40 2.87
N ASP A 54 -23.02 -2.17 1.79
CA ASP A 54 -21.80 -2.58 1.07
C ASP A 54 -21.19 -1.45 0.20
N SER A 55 -21.87 -0.30 0.07
CA SER A 55 -21.30 0.90 -0.56
C SER A 55 -20.23 1.58 0.30
N SER A 56 -20.13 1.25 1.58
CA SER A 56 -19.14 1.86 2.48
C SER A 56 -17.74 1.31 2.19
N PRO A 57 -16.72 2.18 1.95
CA PRO A 57 -15.36 1.77 1.66
C PRO A 57 -14.72 0.99 2.82
N SER A 58 -15.13 1.26 4.07
CA SER A 58 -14.62 0.58 5.26
C SER A 58 -14.93 -0.92 5.29
N ARG A 59 -15.90 -1.41 4.50
CA ARG A 59 -16.26 -2.83 4.43
C ARG A 59 -15.44 -3.61 3.39
N GLN A 60 -14.66 -2.92 2.57
CA GLN A 60 -13.77 -3.56 1.62
C GLN A 60 -12.61 -4.20 2.38
N ARG A 61 -12.20 -5.40 1.97
CA ARG A 61 -11.05 -6.08 2.54
C ARG A 61 -9.98 -6.28 1.49
N ASN A 62 -8.76 -5.82 1.80
CA ASN A 62 -7.62 -6.05 0.93
C ASN A 62 -7.30 -7.54 0.88
N ARG A 63 -7.39 -8.13 -0.32
CA ARG A 63 -7.02 -9.52 -0.61
C ARG A 63 -5.86 -9.55 -1.58
N CYS A 64 -5.08 -10.63 -1.54
CA CYS A 64 -4.09 -10.91 -2.56
C CYS A 64 -4.74 -10.98 -3.94
N ARG A 65 -4.24 -10.22 -4.92
CA ARG A 65 -4.81 -10.17 -6.29
C ARG A 65 -4.80 -11.52 -7.00
N GLN A 66 -3.79 -12.36 -6.75
CA GLN A 66 -3.68 -13.69 -7.35
C GLN A 66 -4.54 -14.74 -6.61
N THR A 67 -4.33 -14.89 -5.29
CA THR A 67 -4.89 -16.01 -4.51
C THR A 67 -6.19 -15.70 -3.78
N GLY A 68 -6.50 -14.41 -3.58
CA GLY A 68 -7.62 -13.95 -2.75
C GLY A 68 -7.39 -14.09 -1.23
N ARG A 69 -6.17 -14.41 -0.78
CA ARG A 69 -5.85 -14.54 0.66
C ARG A 69 -6.13 -13.20 1.39
N PRO A 70 -6.93 -13.20 2.46
CA PRO A 70 -7.34 -11.97 3.16
C PRO A 70 -6.38 -11.48 4.25
N HIS A 71 -5.30 -12.22 4.53
CA HIS A 71 -4.33 -11.90 5.57
C HIS A 71 -2.93 -11.77 5.00
N GLY A 72 -2.10 -10.94 5.64
CA GLY A 72 -0.71 -10.71 5.26
C GLY A 72 -0.58 -10.16 3.86
N VAL A 73 -1.45 -9.21 3.49
CA VAL A 73 -1.43 -8.50 2.22
C VAL A 73 -0.58 -7.26 2.37
N LEU A 74 0.45 -7.14 1.53
CA LEU A 74 1.31 -5.96 1.50
C LEU A 74 0.73 -4.94 0.51
N ARG A 75 0.37 -3.75 1.01
CA ARG A 75 -0.29 -2.71 0.18
C ARG A 75 0.57 -2.28 -1.01
N LYS A 76 1.89 -2.17 -0.84
CA LYS A 76 2.85 -1.79 -1.90
C LYS A 76 2.78 -2.73 -3.12
N PHE A 77 2.55 -4.02 -2.90
CA PHE A 77 2.54 -5.03 -3.97
C PHE A 77 1.14 -5.54 -4.32
N GLY A 78 0.14 -5.34 -3.46
CA GLY A 78 -1.21 -5.91 -3.63
C GLY A 78 -1.24 -7.46 -3.53
N LEU A 79 -0.19 -8.07 -3.01
CA LEU A 79 -0.01 -9.52 -2.94
C LEU A 79 0.12 -9.98 -1.48
N SER A 80 -0.19 -11.25 -1.24
CA SER A 80 0.07 -11.90 0.05
C SER A 80 1.56 -12.19 0.23
N ARG A 81 2.04 -12.22 1.48
CA ARG A 81 3.44 -12.56 1.84
C ARG A 81 4.03 -13.77 1.09
N ILE A 82 3.24 -14.81 0.84
CA ILE A 82 3.68 -16.05 0.16
C ILE A 82 3.98 -15.75 -1.31
N LYS A 83 3.02 -15.16 -2.02
CA LYS A 83 3.18 -14.76 -3.43
C LYS A 83 4.20 -13.66 -3.63
N VAL A 84 4.35 -12.74 -2.67
CA VAL A 84 5.43 -11.76 -2.69
C VAL A 84 6.79 -12.46 -2.63
N ARG A 85 6.97 -13.43 -1.73
CA ARG A 85 8.22 -14.20 -1.64
C ARG A 85 8.50 -14.95 -2.94
N GLU A 86 7.51 -15.64 -3.48
CA GLU A 86 7.65 -16.36 -4.76
C GLU A 86 8.05 -15.42 -5.91
N ALA A 87 7.37 -14.28 -6.05
CA ALA A 87 7.66 -13.29 -7.09
C ALA A 87 9.02 -12.60 -6.89
N ALA A 88 9.41 -12.34 -5.64
CA ALA A 88 10.72 -11.78 -5.30
C ALA A 88 11.87 -12.72 -5.69
N MET A 89 11.71 -14.02 -5.42
CA MET A 89 12.74 -15.02 -5.77
C MET A 89 12.86 -15.22 -7.28
N ARG A 90 11.79 -15.00 -8.05
CA ARG A 90 11.83 -15.00 -9.52
C ARG A 90 12.32 -13.69 -10.14
N GLY A 91 12.54 -12.65 -9.35
CA GLY A 91 12.94 -11.33 -9.86
C GLY A 91 11.83 -10.53 -10.55
N GLU A 92 10.56 -10.91 -10.39
CA GLU A 92 9.41 -10.20 -10.99
C GLU A 92 9.14 -8.84 -10.32
N ILE A 93 9.64 -8.64 -9.10
CA ILE A 93 9.46 -7.40 -8.35
C ILE A 93 10.73 -6.55 -8.50
N PRO A 94 10.67 -5.41 -9.21
CA PRO A 94 11.84 -4.59 -9.46
C PRO A 94 12.40 -4.02 -8.14
N GLY A 95 13.71 -4.11 -7.97
CA GLY A 95 14.44 -3.56 -6.82
C GLY A 95 14.24 -4.32 -5.50
N LEU A 96 13.52 -5.44 -5.47
CA LEU A 96 13.34 -6.25 -4.26
C LEU A 96 14.42 -7.33 -4.17
N LYS A 97 15.46 -7.07 -3.39
CA LYS A 97 16.52 -8.02 -3.05
C LYS A 97 16.54 -8.31 -1.54
N LYS A 98 17.15 -9.44 -1.15
CA LYS A 98 17.41 -9.76 0.27
C LYS A 98 18.20 -8.60 0.89
N SER A 99 17.76 -8.10 2.05
CA SER A 99 18.35 -6.93 2.71
C SER A 99 19.87 -7.07 2.90
N GLU A 100 20.31 -8.25 3.31
CA GLU A 100 21.72 -8.58 3.50
C GLU A 100 22.57 -8.34 2.24
N LEU A 101 22.08 -8.74 1.05
CA LEU A 101 22.76 -8.48 -0.23
C LEU A 101 22.84 -6.98 -0.57
N VAL A 102 21.97 -6.15 0.02
CA VAL A 102 22.03 -4.69 -0.15
C VAL A 102 23.16 -4.11 0.68
N ILE A 103 23.29 -4.59 1.91
CA ILE A 103 24.28 -4.10 2.88
C ILE A 103 25.68 -4.47 2.40
N TYR A 104 25.92 -5.73 1.99
CA TYR A 104 27.23 -6.14 1.46
C TYR A 104 27.64 -5.36 0.22
N HIS A 105 26.71 -5.12 -0.72
CA HIS A 105 27.01 -4.31 -1.90
C HIS A 105 27.38 -2.87 -1.54
N PHE A 106 26.65 -2.27 -0.59
CA PHE A 106 26.91 -0.92 -0.13
C PHE A 106 28.25 -0.80 0.62
N ILE A 107 28.59 -1.78 1.44
CA ILE A 107 29.89 -1.86 2.13
C ILE A 107 31.01 -1.97 1.10
N LEU A 108 30.92 -2.91 0.15
CA LEU A 108 31.93 -3.10 -0.89
C LEU A 108 32.09 -1.86 -1.80
N GLU A 109 31.00 -1.15 -2.12
CA GLU A 109 31.08 0.12 -2.85
C GLU A 109 31.76 1.23 -2.04
N SER A 110 31.49 1.30 -0.75
CA SER A 110 32.13 2.28 0.14
C SER A 110 33.64 2.02 0.29
N GLU A 111 34.04 0.75 0.39
CA GLU A 111 35.46 0.36 0.43
C GLU A 111 36.18 0.65 -0.88
N LYS A 112 35.53 0.41 -2.04
CA LYS A 112 36.11 0.76 -3.35
C LYS A 112 36.34 2.27 -3.49
N LYS A 113 35.34 3.09 -3.12
CA LYS A 113 35.48 4.55 -3.11
C LYS A 113 36.59 5.03 -2.18
N TYR A 114 36.69 4.44 -0.99
CA TYR A 114 37.76 4.75 -0.04
C TYR A 114 39.14 4.40 -0.61
N ASN A 115 39.29 3.22 -1.21
CA ASN A 115 40.55 2.80 -1.83
C ASN A 115 40.93 3.64 -3.06
N GLU A 116 39.95 4.09 -3.84
CA GLU A 116 40.17 4.97 -4.98
C GLU A 116 40.63 6.37 -4.52
N TYR A 117 39.99 6.93 -3.48
CA TYR A 117 40.43 8.16 -2.82
C TYR A 117 41.85 8.04 -2.22
N ALA A 118 42.13 6.94 -1.54
CA ALA A 118 43.46 6.65 -0.99
C ALA A 118 44.54 6.43 -2.08
N ARG A 119 44.15 6.06 -3.31
CA ARG A 119 45.06 6.01 -4.47
C ARG A 119 45.26 7.37 -5.11
N SER A 120 44.21 8.20 -5.22
CA SER A 120 44.32 9.56 -5.77
C SER A 120 45.14 10.49 -4.89
N ASN A 121 45.05 10.34 -3.56
CA ASN A 121 45.77 11.16 -2.59
C ASN A 121 47.15 10.59 -2.17
N ARG A 122 47.57 9.48 -2.78
CA ARG A 122 48.89 8.86 -2.50
C ARG A 122 50.09 9.71 -2.97
N ARG A 123 49.85 10.83 -3.68
CA ARG A 123 50.86 11.80 -4.11
C ARG A 123 51.26 12.81 -3.03
N TYR A 124 50.61 12.80 -1.85
CA TYR A 124 51.00 13.60 -0.69
C TYR A 124 51.27 12.69 0.52
N ALA A 125 52.08 11.66 0.33
CA ALA A 125 52.65 10.92 1.46
C ALA A 125 53.85 11.70 1.99
N ASP A 126 53.61 12.28 3.17
CA ASP A 126 54.52 12.87 4.17
C ASP A 126 56.04 12.87 3.87
N PRO A 127 56.71 14.05 3.81
CA PRO A 127 58.15 14.17 3.62
C PRO A 127 59.01 13.91 4.89
N TYR A 128 58.42 13.44 6.00
CA TYR A 128 59.12 13.12 7.25
C TYR A 128 59.30 11.62 7.52
N SER A 129 59.78 10.86 6.52
CA SER A 129 60.38 9.52 6.71
C SER A 129 61.83 9.49 6.29
#